data_AF-A0A5B7B1E5-F1
#
_entry.id   AF-A0A5B7B1E5-F1
#
_cell.length_a   1.000
_cell.length_b   1.000
_cell.length_c   1.000
_cell.angle_alpha   90.00
_cell.angle_beta   90.00
_cell.angle_gamma   90.00
#
_symmetry.space_group_name_H-M   'P 1'
#
loop_
_entity.id
_entity.type
_entity.pdbx_description
1 polymer ?
#
loop_
_entity_poly.entity_id
_entity_poly.type
_entity_poly.pdbx_seq_one_letter_code
_entity_poly.pdbx_strand_id
1 'polypeptide(L)'
;ESEIESVRGAQCSIICTQPRRMSAMSVSERVAAERGEILGEMVGYKVRLEGMRGRDTHLLFCTTGILLRRLLVDRSLKGVTHVIVDEIHERGMNEDFLLIVLKDLLPCRPELRLILMSATLDAELFSSYFGGAPMVHIPGFMYPIQTRFLENILEMTG
;
A
#
# COMPACT_ATOMS: atom_id res chain seq x y z
N GLU A 1 -12.02 7.22 14.85
CA GLU A 1 -12.07 7.95 16.14
C GLU A 1 -11.96 7.03 17.34
N SER A 2 -12.71 5.92 17.42
CA SER A 2 -12.68 5.01 18.59
C SER A 2 -11.28 4.53 19.05
N GLU A 3 -10.33 4.26 18.15
CA GLU A 3 -8.96 3.85 18.52
C GLU A 3 -8.11 5.02 19.08
N ILE A 4 -8.39 6.24 18.63
CA ILE A 4 -7.75 7.46 19.12
C ILE A 4 -8.35 7.83 20.47
N GLU A 5 -9.68 7.77 20.59
CA GLU A 5 -10.43 7.99 21.83
C GLU A 5 -10.08 6.97 22.92
N SER A 6 -9.77 5.73 22.54
CA SER A 6 -9.30 4.68 23.45
C SER A 6 -7.79 4.72 23.73
N VAL A 7 -7.07 5.76 23.26
CA VAL A 7 -5.62 5.99 23.50
C VAL A 7 -4.75 4.84 22.96
N ARG A 8 -5.25 4.07 21.98
CA ARG A 8 -4.51 2.98 21.34
C ARG A 8 -3.80 3.41 20.06
N GLY A 9 -3.90 4.69 19.68
CA GLY A 9 -3.23 5.25 18.50
C GLY A 9 -1.73 4.95 18.45
N ALA A 10 -1.03 5.02 19.59
CA ALA A 10 0.41 4.72 19.68
C ALA A 10 0.77 3.25 19.43
N GLN A 11 -0.20 2.33 19.48
CA GLN A 11 0.01 0.91 19.19
C GLN A 11 -0.15 0.60 17.70
N CYS A 12 -0.63 1.56 16.90
CA CYS A 12 -0.82 1.38 15.47
C CYS A 12 0.53 1.36 14.74
N SER A 13 0.73 0.34 13.90
CA SER A 13 1.92 0.15 13.08
C SER A 13 1.49 -0.42 11.74
N ILE A 14 1.71 0.38 10.70
CA ILE A 14 1.18 0.19 9.35
C ILE A 14 2.35 -0.01 8.39
N ILE A 15 2.27 -1.03 7.55
CA ILE A 15 3.13 -1.18 6.39
C ILE A 15 2.27 -1.02 5.15
N CYS A 16 2.66 -0.11 4.25
CA CYS A 16 2.02 0.06 2.96
C CYS A 16 3.02 -0.31 1.86
N THR A 17 2.70 -1.33 1.05
CA THR A 17 3.56 -1.71 -0.07
C THR A 17 3.26 -0.90 -1.30
N GLN A 18 4.31 -0.60 -2.06
CA GLN A 18 4.26 0.09 -3.34
C GLN A 18 5.03 -0.74 -4.38
N PRO A 19 4.55 -0.86 -5.62
CA PRO A 19 5.20 -1.70 -6.64
C PRO A 19 6.57 -1.14 -7.05
N ARG A 20 6.75 0.18 -6.93
CA ARG A 20 7.92 0.91 -7.43
C ARG A 20 8.63 1.66 -6.30
N ARG A 21 9.96 1.71 -6.39
CA ARG A 21 10.81 2.43 -5.42
C ARG A 21 10.44 3.92 -5.34
N MET A 22 10.29 4.56 -6.50
CA MET A 22 9.94 5.98 -6.57
C MET A 22 8.58 6.27 -5.93
N SER A 23 7.60 5.37 -6.08
CA SER A 23 6.29 5.51 -5.43
C SER A 23 6.42 5.43 -3.91
N ALA A 24 7.14 4.43 -3.39
CA ALA A 24 7.39 4.32 -1.94
C ALA A 24 8.03 5.58 -1.34
N MET A 25 9.00 6.17 -2.03
CA MET A 25 9.70 7.39 -1.60
C MET A 25 8.79 8.62 -1.67
N SER A 26 8.28 8.93 -2.86
CA SER A 26 7.48 10.14 -3.11
C SER A 26 6.17 10.17 -2.31
N VAL A 27 5.49 9.02 -2.14
CA VAL A 27 4.29 8.95 -1.31
C VAL A 27 4.64 9.17 0.15
N SER A 28 5.72 8.58 0.66
CA SER A 28 6.14 8.81 2.05
C SER A 28 6.50 10.28 2.33
N GLU A 29 7.22 10.94 1.41
CA GLU A 29 7.55 12.36 1.48
C GLU A 29 6.27 13.21 1.47
N ARG A 30 5.35 12.91 0.55
CA ARG A 30 4.09 13.62 0.44
C ARG A 30 3.25 13.50 1.71
N VAL A 31 3.10 12.29 2.25
CA VAL A 31 2.32 12.04 3.46
C VAL A 31 2.97 12.70 4.68
N ALA A 32 4.30 12.66 4.82
CA ALA A 32 4.99 13.40 5.89
C ALA A 32 4.73 14.91 5.79
N ALA A 33 4.84 15.48 4.58
CA ALA A 33 4.58 16.90 4.33
C ALA A 33 3.13 17.31 4.65
N GLU A 34 2.14 16.51 4.25
CA GLU A 34 0.72 16.75 4.57
C GLU A 34 0.44 16.73 6.07
N ARG A 35 1.25 16.00 6.84
CA ARG A 35 1.17 15.93 8.31
C ARG A 35 1.98 17.02 9.01
N GLY A 36 2.80 17.80 8.28
CA GLY A 36 3.73 18.76 8.86
C GLY A 36 4.85 18.11 9.68
N GLU A 37 5.20 16.86 9.36
CA GLU A 37 6.21 16.04 10.06
C GLU A 37 7.46 15.87 9.20
N ILE A 38 8.60 15.58 9.84
CA ILE A 38 9.84 15.26 9.14
C ILE A 38 9.82 13.79 8.72
N LEU A 39 10.17 13.52 7.45
CA LEU A 39 10.29 12.15 6.97
C LEU A 39 11.31 11.35 7.80
N GLY A 40 10.92 10.16 8.21
CA GLY A 40 11.71 9.29 9.10
C GLY A 40 11.30 9.37 10.57
N GLU A 41 10.43 10.29 10.96
CA GLU A 41 9.78 10.27 12.28
C GLU A 41 8.59 9.30 12.23
N MET A 42 7.35 9.81 12.23
CA MET A 42 6.13 9.00 12.24
C MET A 42 5.88 8.28 10.90
N VAL A 43 6.27 8.91 9.79
CA VAL A 43 6.15 8.40 8.43
C VAL A 43 7.55 8.12 7.89
N GLY A 44 7.74 6.97 7.25
CA GLY A 44 9.03 6.61 6.66
C GLY A 44 8.88 5.70 5.45
N TYR A 45 10.01 5.39 4.83
CA TYR A 45 10.06 4.43 3.74
C TYR A 45 11.23 3.44 3.85
N LYS A 46 11.08 2.27 3.22
CA LYS A 46 12.16 1.32 3.03
C LYS A 46 12.13 0.71 1.63
N VAL A 47 13.22 0.90 0.90
CA VAL A 47 13.46 0.25 -0.39
C VAL A 47 14.77 -0.53 -0.36
N ARG A 48 15.16 -1.15 -1.48
CA ARG A 48 16.43 -1.88 -1.54
C ARG A 48 17.59 -0.88 -1.38
N LEU A 49 18.53 -1.20 -0.47
CA LEU A 49 19.74 -0.42 -0.13
C LEU A 49 19.51 0.93 0.55
N GLU A 50 18.27 1.40 0.68
CA GLU A 50 17.97 2.76 1.12
C GLU A 50 16.71 2.77 2.00
N GLY A 51 16.57 3.76 2.86
CA GLY A 51 15.34 4.00 3.61
C GLY A 51 15.53 4.98 4.75
N MET A 52 14.44 5.65 5.11
CA MET A 52 14.34 6.58 6.23
C MET A 52 13.27 6.07 7.19
N ARG A 53 13.71 5.67 8.38
CA ARG A 53 12.88 5.13 9.46
C ARG A 53 13.56 5.41 10.80
N GLY A 54 12.80 5.96 11.74
CA GLY A 54 13.17 6.17 13.12
C GLY A 54 12.62 5.07 14.04
N ARG A 55 12.72 5.31 15.34
CA ARG A 55 12.12 4.43 16.36
C ARG A 55 10.59 4.57 16.39
N ASP A 56 10.11 5.78 16.15
CA ASP A 56 8.70 6.16 16.23
C ASP A 56 8.00 6.12 14.86
N THR A 57 8.57 5.41 13.88
CA THR A 57 7.90 5.24 12.58
C THR A 57 6.75 4.26 12.68
N HIS A 58 5.53 4.81 12.63
CA HIS A 58 4.28 4.07 12.70
C HIS A 58 3.66 3.80 11.32
N LEU A 59 4.02 4.57 10.29
CA LEU A 59 3.63 4.33 8.91
C LEU A 59 4.87 4.13 8.04
N LEU A 60 5.06 2.92 7.54
CA LEU A 60 6.18 2.56 6.68
C LEU A 60 5.71 2.23 5.27
N PHE A 61 6.11 3.06 4.30
CA PHE A 61 5.99 2.72 2.88
C PHE A 61 7.17 1.84 2.45
N CYS A 62 6.94 0.77 1.71
CA CYS A 62 8.05 -0.06 1.24
C CYS A 62 7.75 -0.71 -0.09
N THR A 63 8.78 -1.23 -0.77
CA THR A 63 8.49 -2.09 -1.93
C THR A 63 8.01 -3.47 -1.49
N THR A 64 7.20 -4.13 -2.32
CA THR A 64 6.72 -5.51 -2.12
C THR A 64 7.85 -6.47 -1.72
N GLY A 65 9.00 -6.38 -2.42
CA GLY A 65 10.17 -7.20 -2.13
C GLY A 65 10.82 -6.97 -0.75
N ILE A 66 10.68 -5.75 -0.18
CA ILE A 66 11.15 -5.47 1.18
C ILE A 66 10.26 -6.16 2.22
N LEU A 67 8.93 -6.12 2.03
CA LEU A 67 8.01 -6.84 2.92
C LEU A 67 8.20 -8.35 2.82
N LEU A 68 8.33 -8.91 1.61
CA LEU A 68 8.64 -10.33 1.42
C LEU A 68 9.93 -10.74 2.14
N ARG A 69 11.00 -9.94 2.03
CA ARG A 69 12.25 -10.21 2.76
C ARG A 69 12.05 -10.16 4.27
N ARG A 70 11.22 -9.23 4.78
CA ARG A 70 10.88 -9.17 6.20
C ARG A 70 10.16 -10.43 6.66
N LEU A 71 9.20 -10.92 5.86
CA LEU A 71 8.45 -12.15 6.14
C LEU A 71 9.34 -13.41 6.18
N LEU A 72 10.48 -13.42 5.48
CA LEU A 72 11.46 -14.51 5.59
C LEU A 72 12.11 -14.59 6.98
N VAL A 73 12.30 -13.45 7.64
CA VAL A 73 12.96 -13.35 8.96
C VAL A 73 11.93 -13.36 10.09
N ASP A 74 10.85 -12.60 9.94
CA ASP A 74 9.74 -12.48 10.87
C ASP A 74 8.45 -12.88 10.16
N ARG A 75 8.21 -14.19 10.13
CA ARG A 75 7.03 -14.81 9.49
C ARG A 75 5.71 -14.30 10.06
N SER A 76 5.72 -13.85 11.30
CA SER A 76 4.54 -13.32 11.97
C SER A 76 4.34 -11.82 11.75
N LEU A 77 5.32 -11.05 11.27
CA LEU A 77 5.26 -9.57 11.28
C LEU A 77 4.99 -8.98 12.68
N LYS A 78 5.69 -9.45 13.72
CA LYS A 78 5.47 -8.99 15.11
C LYS A 78 5.50 -7.47 15.21
N GLY A 79 4.55 -6.92 15.97
CA GLY A 79 4.41 -5.48 16.15
C GLY A 79 3.80 -4.72 14.97
N VAL A 80 3.52 -5.38 13.84
CA VAL A 80 2.71 -4.81 12.75
C VAL A 80 1.24 -5.11 13.04
N THR A 81 0.41 -4.08 12.88
CA THR A 81 -1.04 -4.14 13.10
C THR A 81 -1.83 -4.14 11.79
N HIS A 82 -1.32 -3.42 10.78
CA HIS A 82 -1.96 -3.27 9.48
C HIS A 82 -0.95 -3.48 8.36
N VAL A 83 -1.35 -4.22 7.33
CA VAL A 83 -0.65 -4.31 6.06
C VAL A 83 -1.60 -3.79 4.98
N ILE A 84 -1.12 -2.84 4.19
CA ILE A 84 -1.81 -2.30 3.03
C ILE A 84 -1.01 -2.74 1.80
N VAL A 85 -1.66 -3.48 0.90
CA VAL A 85 -1.07 -3.81 -0.40
C VAL A 85 -1.70 -2.91 -1.44
N ASP A 86 -0.93 -1.94 -1.93
CA ASP A 86 -1.36 -0.98 -2.94
C ASP A 86 -1.10 -1.49 -4.36
N GLU A 87 -1.81 -0.91 -5.34
CA GLU A 87 -1.59 -1.14 -6.77
C GLU A 87 -1.67 -2.62 -7.19
N ILE A 88 -2.51 -3.44 -6.52
CA ILE A 88 -2.59 -4.89 -6.76
C ILE A 88 -3.02 -5.26 -8.20
N HIS A 89 -3.56 -4.30 -8.94
CA HIS A 89 -3.96 -4.46 -10.33
C HIS A 89 -2.79 -4.50 -11.32
N GLU A 90 -1.57 -4.10 -10.92
CA GLU A 90 -0.38 -4.28 -11.77
C GLU A 90 0.00 -5.77 -11.92
N ARG A 91 -0.56 -6.67 -11.08
CA ARG A 91 -0.39 -8.14 -11.14
C ARG A 91 1.06 -8.60 -11.31
N GLY A 92 1.98 -7.94 -10.63
CA GLY A 92 3.38 -8.34 -10.62
C GLY A 92 3.57 -9.66 -9.86
N MET A 93 4.60 -10.42 -10.25
CA MET A 93 4.89 -11.72 -9.66
C MET A 93 5.12 -11.65 -8.13
N ASN A 94 5.73 -10.56 -7.65
CA ASN A 94 5.99 -10.39 -6.22
C ASN A 94 4.72 -10.04 -5.45
N GLU A 95 3.82 -9.27 -6.06
CA GLU A 95 2.54 -8.87 -5.51
C GLU A 95 1.64 -10.10 -5.34
N ASP A 96 1.48 -10.91 -6.40
CA ASP A 96 0.73 -12.16 -6.35
C ASP A 96 1.32 -13.12 -5.29
N PHE A 97 2.66 -13.26 -5.23
CA PHE A 97 3.30 -14.08 -4.22
C PHE A 97 3.10 -13.55 -2.79
N LEU A 98 3.15 -12.23 -2.60
CA LEU A 98 2.86 -11.60 -1.31
C LEU A 98 1.43 -11.89 -0.86
N LEU A 99 0.44 -11.85 -1.77
CA LEU A 99 -0.95 -12.17 -1.45
C LEU A 99 -1.12 -13.61 -0.98
N ILE A 100 -0.42 -14.57 -1.59
CA ILE A 100 -0.40 -15.97 -1.13
C ILE A 100 0.14 -16.05 0.30
N VAL A 101 1.31 -15.45 0.57
CA VAL A 101 1.93 -15.49 1.90
C VAL A 101 1.06 -14.81 2.96
N LEU A 102 0.43 -13.68 2.63
CA LEU A 102 -0.45 -12.97 3.55
C LEU A 102 -1.74 -13.74 3.82
N LYS A 103 -2.31 -14.40 2.81
CA LYS A 103 -3.49 -15.26 2.98
C LYS A 103 -3.23 -16.41 3.95
N ASP A 104 -2.05 -17.01 3.89
CA ASP A 104 -1.64 -18.07 4.82
C ASP A 104 -1.34 -17.52 6.23
N LEU A 105 -0.90 -16.26 6.33
CA LEU A 105 -0.58 -15.61 7.62
C LEU A 105 -1.84 -15.21 8.40
N LEU A 106 -2.90 -14.76 7.73
CA LEU A 106 -4.11 -14.23 8.39
C LEU A 106 -4.74 -15.18 9.42
N PRO A 107 -4.90 -16.50 9.16
CA PRO A 107 -5.40 -17.44 10.17
C PRO A 107 -4.49 -17.56 11.40
N CYS A 108 -3.17 -17.38 11.23
CA CYS A 108 -2.21 -17.40 12.32
C CYS A 108 -2.16 -16.09 13.11
N ARG A 109 -2.64 -14.99 12.54
CA ARG A 109 -2.67 -13.66 13.16
C ARG A 109 -4.04 -12.99 12.96
N PRO A 110 -5.07 -13.45 13.69
CA PRO A 110 -6.44 -12.94 13.53
C PRO A 110 -6.59 -11.45 13.84
N GLU A 111 -5.65 -10.86 14.58
CA GLU A 111 -5.59 -9.43 14.89
C GLU A 111 -4.98 -8.57 13.77
N LEU A 112 -4.24 -9.18 12.83
CA LEU A 112 -3.61 -8.47 11.72
C LEU A 112 -4.69 -8.02 10.72
N ARG A 113 -4.70 -6.73 10.39
CA ARG A 113 -5.61 -6.17 9.40
C ARG A 113 -4.91 -6.09 8.04
N LEU A 114 -5.52 -6.67 7.01
CA LEU A 114 -5.07 -6.57 5.63
C LEU A 114 -6.03 -5.67 4.84
N ILE A 115 -5.47 -4.70 4.12
CA ILE A 115 -6.19 -3.84 3.20
C ILE A 115 -5.57 -4.02 1.81
N LEU A 116 -6.41 -4.22 0.81
CA LEU A 116 -6.01 -4.36 -0.59
C LEU A 116 -6.55 -3.16 -1.36
N MET A 117 -5.69 -2.44 -2.09
CA MET A 117 -6.07 -1.25 -2.85
C MET A 117 -5.83 -1.49 -4.35
N SER A 118 -6.82 -1.13 -5.16
CA SER A 118 -6.84 -1.29 -6.61
C SER A 118 -7.50 -0.09 -7.28
N ALA A 119 -6.98 0.35 -8.42
CA ALA A 119 -7.60 1.39 -9.24
C ALA A 119 -8.57 0.82 -10.30
N THR A 120 -8.54 -0.49 -10.56
CA THR A 120 -9.36 -1.13 -11.60
C THR A 120 -10.52 -1.94 -11.01
N LEU A 121 -11.50 -2.24 -11.87
CA LEU A 121 -12.76 -2.91 -11.54
C LEU A 121 -12.65 -4.37 -11.08
N ASP A 122 -11.46 -4.98 -11.08
CA ASP A 122 -11.30 -6.41 -10.73
C ASP A 122 -11.21 -6.65 -9.19
N ALA A 123 -11.90 -5.83 -8.40
CA ALA A 123 -11.94 -5.97 -6.95
C ALA A 123 -12.65 -7.28 -6.51
N GLU A 124 -13.58 -7.78 -7.33
CA GLU A 124 -14.30 -9.03 -7.09
C GLU A 124 -13.38 -10.25 -7.08
N LEU A 125 -12.38 -10.30 -7.96
CA LEU A 125 -11.38 -11.36 -7.97
C LEU A 125 -10.61 -11.42 -6.64
N PHE A 126 -10.17 -10.27 -6.13
CA PHE A 126 -9.45 -10.23 -4.85
C PHE A 126 -10.37 -10.53 -3.67
N SER A 127 -11.60 -10.00 -3.67
CA SER A 127 -12.60 -10.31 -2.64
C SER A 127 -12.87 -11.81 -2.56
N SER A 128 -13.15 -12.45 -3.70
CA SER A 128 -13.39 -13.90 -3.77
C SER A 128 -12.16 -14.72 -3.34
N TYR A 129 -10.96 -14.31 -3.74
CA TYR A 129 -9.72 -14.97 -3.31
C TYR A 129 -9.51 -14.91 -1.79
N PHE A 130 -9.92 -13.83 -1.13
CA PHE A 130 -9.89 -13.66 0.34
C PHE A 130 -11.20 -14.04 1.03
N GLY A 131 -12.03 -14.91 0.42
CA GLY A 131 -13.20 -15.50 1.06
C GLY A 131 -14.43 -14.59 1.13
N GLY A 132 -14.60 -13.70 0.14
CA GLY A 132 -15.69 -12.73 0.11
C GLY A 132 -15.42 -11.50 0.98
N ALA A 133 -14.16 -11.06 1.04
CA ALA A 133 -13.77 -9.91 1.83
C ALA A 133 -14.58 -8.65 1.42
N PRO A 134 -14.99 -7.80 2.39
CA PRO A 134 -15.81 -6.64 2.11
C PRO A 134 -15.09 -5.68 1.17
N MET A 135 -15.81 -5.16 0.18
CA MET A 135 -15.30 -4.20 -0.80
C MET A 135 -15.88 -2.82 -0.53
N VAL A 136 -15.04 -1.80 -0.68
CA VAL A 136 -15.44 -0.39 -0.60
C VAL A 136 -15.01 0.29 -1.89
N HIS A 137 -15.96 0.91 -2.58
CA HIS A 137 -15.69 1.68 -3.79
C HIS A 137 -15.60 3.17 -3.44
N ILE A 138 -14.46 3.79 -3.75
CA ILE A 138 -14.24 5.23 -3.55
C ILE A 138 -14.37 5.89 -4.94
N PRO A 139 -15.37 6.76 -5.17
CA PRO A 139 -15.52 7.44 -6.45
C PRO A 139 -14.35 8.41 -6.67
N GLY A 140 -13.71 8.31 -7.84
CA GLY A 140 -12.65 9.23 -8.25
C GLY A 140 -13.19 10.50 -8.89
N PHE A 141 -12.54 11.63 -8.63
CA PHE A 141 -12.74 12.88 -9.37
C PHE A 141 -11.53 13.10 -10.26
N MET A 142 -11.72 13.02 -11.57
CA MET A 142 -10.68 13.36 -12.56
C MET A 142 -11.06 14.66 -13.25
N TYR A 143 -10.08 15.52 -13.48
CA TYR A 143 -10.25 16.64 -14.40
C TYR A 143 -10.45 16.09 -15.82
N PRO A 144 -11.27 16.75 -16.66
CA PRO A 144 -11.53 16.26 -18.01
C PRO A 144 -10.23 16.19 -18.81
N ILE A 145 -9.87 14.99 -19.25
CA ILE A 145 -8.72 14.75 -20.14
C ILE A 145 -9.27 14.66 -21.57
N GLN A 146 -8.79 15.52 -22.47
CA GLN A 146 -9.16 15.45 -23.87
C GLN A 146 -8.37 14.34 -24.57
N THR A 147 -9.07 13.28 -24.99
CA THR A 147 -8.48 12.21 -25.80
C THR A 147 -8.44 12.62 -27.26
N ARG A 148 -7.28 12.50 -27.91
CA ARG A 148 -7.12 12.65 -29.36
C ARG A 148 -6.52 11.37 -29.93
N PHE A 149 -7.11 10.89 -31.02
CA PHE A 149 -6.61 9.73 -31.75
C PHE A 149 -5.67 10.16 -32.87
N LEU A 150 -5.01 9.18 -33.51
CA LEU A 150 -4.02 9.45 -34.55
C LEU A 150 -4.61 10.30 -35.68
N GLU A 151 -5.86 10.05 -36.07
CA GLU A 151 -6.53 10.80 -37.14
C GLU A 151 -6.67 12.28 -36.76
N ASN A 152 -7.01 12.57 -35.50
CA ASN A 152 -7.11 13.93 -35.00
C ASN A 152 -5.76 14.65 -35.00
N ILE A 153 -4.67 13.94 -34.71
CA ILE A 153 -3.31 14.53 -34.73
C ILE A 153 -2.89 14.81 -36.17
N LEU A 154 -3.08 13.86 -37.09
CA LEU A 154 -2.73 14.02 -38.50
C LEU A 154 -3.49 15.18 -39.15
N GLU A 155 -4.77 15.36 -38.82
CA GLU A 155 -5.59 16.49 -39.30
C GLU A 155 -5.08 17.85 -38.78
N MET A 156 -4.50 17.89 -37.58
CA MET A 156 -3.97 19.13 -37.00
C MET A 156 -2.58 19.51 -37.49
N THR A 157 -1.75 18.51 -37.84
CA THR A 157 -0.33 18.71 -38.16
C THR A 157 -0.01 18.56 -39.65
N GLY A 158 -0.99 18.18 -40.47
CA GLY A 158 -0.88 17.98 -41.93
C GLY A 158 -0.77 19.28 -42.72
#